data_AF-A0AAU4KCE9-F1
#
_entry.id   AF-A0AAU4KCE9-F1
#
_cell.length_a   1.000
_cell.length_b   1.000
_cell.length_c   1.000
_cell.angle_alpha   90.00
_cell.angle_beta   90.00
_cell.angle_gamma   90.00
#
_symmetry.space_group_name_H-M   'P 1'
#
loop_
_entity.id
_entity.type
_entity.pdbx_description
1 polymer ?
#
loop_
_entity_poly.entity_id
_entity_poly.type
_entity_poly.pdbx_seq_one_letter_code
_entity_poly.pdbx_strand_id
1 'polypeptide(L)'
;MRARIVEPSRAGRQVPAIADEVGCSRKTVRRRLHRFNRSGLEGLEDLGGQGGKRRITEAERSRIIALVKQVPPGRLEVQPGGDLWAAAESGPAA
;
A
#
# COMPACT_ATOMS: atom_id res chain seq x y z
N MET A 1 10.59 -14.80 11.54
CA MET A 1 9.40 -14.95 12.43
C MET A 1 8.58 -16.22 12.16
N ARG A 2 8.39 -16.68 10.90
CA ARG A 2 7.50 -17.82 10.58
C ARG A 2 8.04 -19.18 11.03
N ALA A 3 9.34 -19.43 10.87
CA ALA A 3 10.00 -20.63 11.41
C ALA A 3 9.92 -20.73 12.95
N ARG A 4 9.94 -19.58 13.66
CA ARG A 4 9.82 -19.52 15.14
C ARG A 4 8.47 -20.01 15.67
N ILE A 5 7.46 -20.17 14.82
CA ILE A 5 6.14 -20.71 15.19
C ILE A 5 6.08 -22.23 14.96
N VAL A 6 6.75 -22.74 13.92
CA VAL A 6 6.69 -24.15 13.55
C VAL A 6 7.49 -25.01 14.52
N GLU A 7 8.69 -24.57 14.91
CA GLU A 7 9.58 -25.35 15.78
C GLU A 7 8.94 -25.68 17.15
N PRO A 8 8.39 -24.71 17.91
CA PRO A 8 7.68 -25.00 19.16
C PRO A 8 6.45 -25.89 18.97
N SER A 9 5.73 -25.73 17.85
CA SER A 9 4.56 -26.53 17.55
C SER A 9 4.93 -27.98 17.27
N ARG A 10 6.06 -28.24 16.61
CA ARG A 10 6.59 -29.59 16.38
C ARG A 10 7.02 -30.24 17.70
N ALA A 11 7.53 -29.45 18.64
CA ALA A 11 7.83 -29.87 20.00
C ALA A 11 6.57 -30.02 20.90
N GLY A 12 5.35 -29.92 20.35
CA GLY A 12 4.10 -30.14 21.07
C GLY A 12 3.59 -28.96 21.89
N ARG A 13 4.18 -27.76 21.76
CA ARG A 13 3.70 -26.58 22.49
C ARG A 13 2.35 -26.10 21.97
N GLN A 14 1.49 -25.64 22.89
CA GLN A 14 0.16 -25.16 22.53
C GLN A 14 0.19 -23.75 21.90
N VAL A 15 -0.78 -23.50 21.00
CA VAL A 15 -0.92 -22.22 20.28
C VAL A 15 -0.91 -20.97 21.17
N PRO A 16 -1.55 -20.93 22.35
CA PRO A 16 -1.47 -19.77 23.23
C PRO A 16 -0.04 -19.46 23.69
N ALA A 17 0.69 -20.47 24.17
CA ALA A 17 2.08 -20.30 24.62
C ALA A 17 2.99 -19.81 23.49
N ILE A 18 2.83 -20.36 22.28
CA ILE A 18 3.60 -19.93 21.09
C ILE A 18 3.27 -18.49 20.71
N ALA A 19 1.99 -18.10 20.82
CA ALA A 19 1.54 -16.75 20.51
C ALA A 19 2.17 -15.71 21.46
N ASP A 20 2.19 -16.03 22.75
CA ASP A 20 2.78 -15.18 23.79
C ASP A 20 4.31 -15.06 23.63
N GLU A 21 5.01 -16.17 23.36
CA GLU A 21 6.47 -16.19 23.12
C GLU A 21 6.88 -15.40 21.87
N VAL A 22 6.10 -15.52 20.77
CA VAL A 22 6.42 -14.87 19.50
C VAL A 22 5.88 -13.43 19.43
N GLY A 23 5.05 -13.01 20.40
CA GLY A 23 4.43 -11.68 20.44
C GLY A 23 3.44 -11.46 19.30
N CYS A 24 2.61 -12.46 18.97
CA CYS A 24 1.64 -12.36 17.89
C CYS A 24 0.28 -12.96 18.26
N SER A 25 -0.77 -12.65 17.49
CA SER A 25 -2.09 -13.21 17.80
C SER A 25 -2.15 -14.74 17.61
N ARG A 26 -2.92 -15.43 18.44
CA ARG A 26 -3.23 -16.88 18.30
C ARG A 26 -3.77 -17.22 16.90
N LYS A 27 -4.53 -16.29 16.29
CA LYS A 27 -5.05 -16.42 14.92
C LYS A 27 -3.92 -16.48 13.88
N THR A 28 -2.89 -15.65 14.06
CA THR A 28 -1.70 -15.64 13.19
C THR A 28 -0.94 -16.96 13.30
N VAL A 29 -0.76 -17.48 14.51
CA VAL A 29 -0.13 -18.78 14.75
C VAL A 29 -0.89 -19.89 14.01
N ARG A 30 -2.21 -20.02 14.21
CA ARG A 30 -3.04 -21.03 13.53
C ARG A 30 -2.95 -20.94 12.01
N ARG A 31 -3.08 -19.73 11.44
CA ARG A 31 -2.98 -19.52 9.99
C ARG A 31 -1.62 -19.95 9.43
N ARG A 32 -0.54 -19.65 10.15
CA ARG A 32 0.82 -20.03 9.72
C ARG A 32 1.03 -21.53 9.81
N LEU A 33 0.59 -22.18 10.88
CA LEU A 33 0.66 -23.65 11.00
C LEU A 33 -0.17 -24.34 9.92
N HIS A 34 -1.39 -23.87 9.65
CA HIS A 34 -2.21 -24.44 8.59
C HIS A 34 -1.57 -24.28 7.20
N ARG A 35 -0.97 -23.12 6.93
CA ARG A 35 -0.22 -22.89 5.69
C ARG A 35 1.00 -23.81 5.57
N PHE A 36 1.77 -23.98 6.65
CA PHE A 36 2.90 -24.91 6.68
C PHE A 36 2.45 -26.34 6.46
N ASN A 37 1.37 -26.80 7.11
CA ASN A 37 0.85 -28.15 6.92
C ASN A 37 0.36 -28.40 5.49
N ARG A 38 -0.13 -27.35 4.80
CA ARG A 38 -0.60 -27.45 3.42
C ARG A 38 0.53 -27.41 2.39
N SER A 39 1.56 -26.59 2.60
CA SER A 39 2.57 -26.25 1.57
C SER A 39 4.01 -26.49 2.01
N GLY A 40 4.24 -27.07 3.19
CA GLY A 40 5.57 -27.31 3.74
C GLY A 40 6.40 -26.04 3.87
N LEU A 41 7.67 -26.11 3.45
CA LEU A 41 8.63 -25.01 3.51
C LEU A 41 8.22 -23.82 2.63
N GLU A 42 7.60 -24.06 1.47
CA GLU A 42 7.05 -22.99 0.60
C GLU A 42 6.00 -22.16 1.35
N GLY A 43 5.26 -22.80 2.26
CA GLY A 43 4.31 -22.13 3.15
C GLY A 43 4.93 -21.11 4.13
N LEU A 44 6.26 -21.13 4.31
CA LEU A 44 6.99 -20.18 5.16
C LEU A 44 7.53 -18.98 4.39
N GLU A 45 7.58 -19.05 3.06
CA GLU A 45 8.12 -17.99 2.22
C GLU A 45 7.30 -16.70 2.34
N ASP A 46 8.01 -15.57 2.14
CA ASP A 46 7.34 -14.29 2.00
C ASP A 46 6.82 -14.15 0.59
N LEU A 47 5.53 -14.42 0.42
CA LEU A 47 4.86 -14.34 -0.88
C LEU A 47 4.82 -12.92 -1.46
N GLY A 48 5.35 -11.91 -0.73
CA GLY A 48 5.31 -10.52 -1.14
C GLY A 48 3.88 -10.07 -1.48
N GLY A 49 3.76 -9.01 -2.29
CA GLY A 49 2.50 -8.70 -2.96
C GLY A 49 1.35 -8.24 -2.07
N GLN A 50 1.62 -7.63 -0.91
CA GLN A 50 0.58 -6.93 -0.16
C GLN A 50 0.23 -5.61 -0.86
N GLY A 51 -0.61 -5.72 -1.88
CA GLY A 51 -1.10 -4.59 -2.67
C GLY A 51 -1.45 -5.03 -4.08
N GLY A 52 -2.47 -4.39 -4.67
CA GLY A 52 -2.70 -4.50 -6.10
C GLY A 52 -1.44 -4.06 -6.87
N LYS A 53 -1.16 -4.71 -8.00
CA LYS A 53 -0.10 -4.25 -8.91
C LYS A 53 -0.35 -2.77 -9.20
N ARG A 54 0.73 -1.96 -9.23
CA ARG A 54 0.63 -0.52 -9.51
C ARG A 54 -0.14 -0.34 -10.83
N ARG A 55 -1.23 0.43 -10.78
CA ARG A 55 -2.03 0.77 -11.97
C ARG A 55 -1.37 1.86 -12.81
N ILE A 56 -0.57 2.70 -12.17
CA ILE A 56 0.21 3.76 -12.82
C ILE A 56 1.69 3.36 -12.87
N THR A 57 2.29 3.59 -14.03
CA THR A 57 3.73 3.50 -14.25
C THR A 57 4.46 4.62 -13.52
N GLU A 58 5.78 4.48 -13.34
CA GLU A 58 6.60 5.55 -12.74
C GLU A 58 6.63 6.81 -13.62
N ALA A 59 6.53 6.66 -14.94
CA ALA A 59 6.42 7.77 -15.88
C ALA A 59 5.11 8.55 -15.71
N GLU A 60 3.98 7.87 -15.53
CA GLU A 60 2.69 8.51 -15.24
C GLU A 60 2.69 9.20 -13.88
N ARG A 61 3.26 8.55 -12.86
CA ARG A 61 3.43 9.16 -11.54
C ARG A 61 4.25 10.46 -11.64
N SER A 62 5.34 10.44 -12.40
CA SER A 62 6.19 11.62 -12.61
C SER A 62 5.44 12.74 -13.33
N ARG A 63 4.60 12.42 -14.33
CA ARG A 63 3.73 13.38 -15.01
C ARG A 63 2.70 14.00 -14.06
N ILE A 64 2.07 13.21 -13.20
CA ILE A 64 1.12 13.72 -12.19
C ILE A 64 1.82 14.67 -11.23
N ILE A 65 3.01 14.31 -10.74
CA ILE A 65 3.79 15.19 -9.84
C ILE A 65 4.15 16.50 -10.55
N ALA A 66 4.55 16.44 -11.82
CA ALA A 66 4.86 17.65 -12.60
C ALA A 66 3.62 18.53 -12.79
N LEU A 67 2.46 17.95 -13.09
CA LEU A 67 1.19 18.66 -13.23
C LEU A 67 0.79 19.37 -11.93
N VAL A 68 0.89 18.68 -10.79
CA VAL A 68 0.58 19.26 -9.47
C VAL A 68 1.49 20.44 -9.12
N LYS A 69 2.72 20.46 -9.65
CA LYS A 69 3.66 21.57 -9.44
C LYS A 69 3.41 22.78 -10.34
N GLN A 70 2.55 22.67 -11.35
CA GLN A 70 2.21 23.79 -12.23
C GLN A 70 1.17 24.69 -11.56
N VAL A 71 1.18 25.98 -11.93
CA VAL A 71 0.12 26.91 -11.52
C VAL A 71 -1.17 26.46 -12.21
N PRO A 72 -2.25 26.14 -11.47
CA PRO A 72 -3.49 25.72 -12.09
C PRO A 72 -4.03 26.84 -12.98
N PRO A 73 -4.39 26.55 -14.23
CA PRO A 73 -5.08 27.53 -15.05
C PRO A 73 -6.45 27.84 -14.41
N GLY A 74 -6.84 29.12 -14.41
CA GLY A 74 -8.13 29.56 -13.88
C GLY A 74 -8.11 30.19 -12.49
N ARG A 75 -7.15 31.08 -12.19
CA ARG A 75 -7.38 32.04 -11.10
C ARG A 75 -8.48 33.01 -11.54
N LEU A 76 -9.61 33.02 -10.82
CA LEU A 76 -10.64 34.03 -11.01
C LEU A 76 -10.07 35.40 -10.61
N GLU A 77 -10.10 36.35 -11.53
CA GLU A 77 -9.73 37.73 -11.26
C GLU A 77 -10.98 38.51 -10.80
N VAL A 78 -10.84 39.23 -9.68
CA VAL A 78 -11.88 40.12 -9.17
C VAL A 78 -11.80 41.42 -9.96
N GLN A 79 -12.81 41.72 -10.76
CA GLN A 79 -12.90 43.01 -11.44
C GLN A 79 -13.24 44.14 -10.44
N PRO A 80 -12.94 45.41 -10.77
CA PRO A 80 -13.24 46.56 -9.91
C PRO A 80 -14.73 46.69 -9.50
N GLY A 81 -15.64 46.06 -10.26
CA GLY A 81 -17.08 45.98 -9.95
C GLY A 81 -17.49 44.85 -9.00
N GLY A 82 -16.56 44.02 -8.53
CA GLY A 82 -16.82 42.89 -7.62
C GLY A 82 -17.14 41.55 -8.30
N ASP A 83 -17.27 41.53 -9.62
CA ASP A 83 -17.53 40.31 -10.38
C ASP A 83 -16.26 39.46 -10.58
N LEU A 84 -16.41 38.14 -10.48
CA LEU A 84 -15.33 37.16 -10.70
C LEU A 84 -15.34 36.68 -12.15
N TRP A 85 -14.23 36.88 -12.88
CA TRP A 85 -14.08 36.43 -14.25
C TRP A 85 -12.89 35.46 -14.38
N ALA A 86 -13.03 34.42 -15.19
CA ALA A 86 -11.89 33.60 -15.59
C ALA A 86 -11.01 34.44 -16.53
N ALA A 87 -9.72 34.58 -16.22
CA ALA A 87 -8.78 35.20 -17.15
C ALA A 87 -8.85 34.43 -18.49
N ALA A 88 -9.11 35.15 -19.58
CA ALA A 88 -9.23 34.55 -20.90
C ALA A 88 -7.96 33.74 -21.19
N GLU A 89 -8.12 32.43 -21.43
CA GLU A 89 -6.98 31.61 -21.81
C GLU A 89 -6.45 32.14 -23.14
N SER A 90 -5.27 32.77 -23.13
CA SER A 90 -4.52 33.00 -24.36
C SER A 90 -4.04 31.64 -24.86
N GLY A 91 -4.86 31.01 -25.68
CA GLY A 91 -4.46 29.89 -26.50
C GLY A 91 -3.28 30.29 -27.40
N PRO A 92 -2.43 29.33 -27.80
CA PRO A 92 -1.27 29.63 -28.61
C PRO A 92 -1.71 30.23 -29.95
N ALA A 93 -1.01 31.29 -30.37
CA ALA A 93 -1.15 31.83 -31.72
C ALA A 93 -0.86 30.73 -32.75
N ALA A 94 -1.78 30.56 -33.70
CA ALA A 94 -1.70 29.60 -34.79
C ALA A 94 -0.57 29.91 -35.78
#